data_AF-A0A6C1QSS1-F1
#
_entry.id   AF-A0A6C1QSS1-F1
#
_cell.length_a   1.000
_cell.length_b   1.000
_cell.length_c   1.000
_cell.angle_alpha   90.00
_cell.angle_beta   90.00
_cell.angle_gamma   90.00
#
_symmetry.space_group_name_H-M   'P 1'
#
loop_
_entity.id
_entity.type
_entity.pdbx_description
1 polymer ?
#
loop_
_entity_poly.entity_id
_entity_poly.type
_entity_poly.pdbx_seq_one_letter_code
_entity_poly.pdbx_strand_id
1 'polypeptide(L)'
;MENTLNILSRKAGFNTALRHFQTVTAFVEEIGEGYNFADVINEQLSEGSLQRYQVRSMLNALLVEKFGYAFRSHNMNVAVESADKIVAALAKWGRIQFVVAYHHPQAGLIVLNPRDESQWAEALPLAKDELLVVYAGSSGTTLDDSVLSSAVDDFYKILYGKSVKEKKEYLGPVKRRSAKRTTEQPVAKPKVSAKSVPKSDGEKGAAAPAAAEDSVIATGPIGSKRITPRYSVLVTNELFHNGNVEAWKKIIQSYRGKYAGLDVLIWYENERINDINALFKWGKVKHGTPIMFSVAGDAIKDVSKLQRYLFEGASPRFEVFLHGSVDRVLDLF
;
A
#
# COMPACT_ATOMS: atom_id res chain seq x y z
N MET A 1 24.28 26.85 0.00
CA MET A 1 22.98 26.58 -0.64
C MET A 1 23.01 26.95 -2.13
N GLU A 2 24.09 26.62 -2.84
CA GLU A 2 24.09 26.73 -4.30
C GLU A 2 23.49 25.44 -4.88
N ASN A 3 22.72 25.54 -5.96
CA ASN A 3 22.09 24.43 -6.69
C ASN A 3 20.87 23.71 -6.05
N THR A 4 20.39 24.10 -4.87
CA THR A 4 19.24 23.44 -4.20
C THR A 4 17.92 23.59 -4.96
N LEU A 5 17.75 24.66 -5.73
CA LEU A 5 16.53 24.92 -6.51
C LEU A 5 16.64 24.49 -7.99
N ASN A 6 17.72 23.81 -8.38
CA ASN A 6 17.93 23.39 -9.77
C ASN A 6 16.81 22.46 -10.28
N ILE A 7 16.14 21.72 -9.39
CA ILE A 7 14.96 20.92 -9.74
C ILE A 7 13.82 21.77 -10.33
N LEU A 8 13.69 23.03 -9.91
CA LEU A 8 12.65 23.95 -10.37
C LEU A 8 12.96 24.58 -11.73
N SER A 9 14.21 24.48 -12.21
CA SER A 9 14.63 25.02 -13.52
C SER A 9 13.99 24.30 -14.71
N ARG A 10 13.43 23.10 -14.50
CA ARG A 10 12.73 22.32 -15.52
C ARG A 10 11.25 22.23 -15.19
N LYS A 11 10.40 22.36 -16.22
CA LYS A 11 8.94 22.21 -16.12
C LYS A 11 8.51 20.94 -15.36
N ALA A 12 9.19 19.82 -15.61
CA ALA A 12 8.91 18.56 -14.93
C ALA A 12 9.14 18.64 -13.42
N GLY A 13 10.30 19.15 -12.98
CA GLY A 13 10.62 19.27 -11.56
C GLY A 13 9.78 20.34 -10.85
N PHE A 14 9.50 21.46 -11.53
CA PHE A 14 8.55 22.47 -11.03
C PHE A 14 7.15 21.88 -10.79
N ASN A 15 6.61 21.15 -11.78
CA ASN A 15 5.29 20.52 -11.65
C ASN A 15 5.26 19.45 -10.55
N THR A 16 6.34 18.67 -10.39
CA THR A 16 6.45 17.70 -9.30
C THR A 16 6.43 18.38 -7.93
N ALA A 17 7.20 19.46 -7.75
CA ALA A 17 7.19 20.24 -6.52
C ALA A 17 5.82 20.88 -6.26
N LEU A 18 5.19 21.47 -7.27
CA LEU A 18 3.87 22.08 -7.16
C LEU A 18 2.80 21.06 -6.72
N ARG A 19 2.76 19.88 -7.34
CA ARG A 19 1.84 18.81 -6.93
C ARG A 19 2.08 18.39 -5.49
N HIS A 20 3.35 18.22 -5.09
CA HIS A 20 3.68 17.89 -3.71
C HIS A 20 3.15 18.95 -2.74
N PHE A 21 3.36 20.25 -3.03
CA PHE A 21 2.84 21.32 -2.19
C PHE A 21 1.31 21.33 -2.13
N GLN A 22 0.62 21.13 -3.26
CA GLN A 22 -0.84 21.03 -3.28
C GLN A 22 -1.35 19.89 -2.40
N THR A 23 -0.72 18.71 -2.48
CA THR A 23 -1.04 17.56 -1.62
C THR A 23 -0.80 17.88 -0.14
N VAL A 24 0.35 18.46 0.19
CA VAL A 24 0.70 18.85 1.58
C VAL A 24 -0.33 19.85 2.12
N THR A 25 -0.71 20.86 1.33
CA THR A 25 -1.71 21.86 1.72
C THR A 25 -3.08 21.23 1.96
N ALA A 26 -3.52 20.30 1.10
CA ALA A 26 -4.76 19.57 1.31
C ALA A 26 -4.75 18.78 2.63
N PHE A 27 -3.61 18.18 2.99
CA PHE A 27 -3.50 17.45 4.26
C PHE A 27 -3.52 18.39 5.47
N VAL A 28 -3.01 19.62 5.35
CA VAL A 28 -3.12 20.62 6.43
C VAL A 28 -4.60 20.88 6.77
N GLU A 29 -5.46 20.98 5.77
CA GLU A 29 -6.90 21.20 5.99
C GLU A 29 -7.52 19.98 6.70
N GLU A 30 -7.30 18.77 6.20
CA GLU A 30 -7.87 17.55 6.78
C GLU A 30 -7.38 17.27 8.21
N ILE A 31 -6.09 17.47 8.48
CA ILE A 31 -5.54 17.33 9.84
C ILE A 31 -6.08 18.43 10.76
N GLY A 32 -6.23 19.66 10.23
CA GLY A 32 -6.84 20.79 10.96
C GLY A 32 -8.30 20.54 11.35
N GLU A 33 -9.04 19.78 10.54
CA GLU A 33 -10.38 19.30 10.89
C GLU A 33 -10.36 18.16 11.94
N GLY A 34 -9.19 17.64 12.30
CA GLY A 34 -9.03 16.58 13.27
C GLY A 34 -9.03 15.17 12.68
N TYR A 35 -8.80 15.00 11.37
CA TYR A 35 -8.48 13.67 10.84
C TYR A 35 -7.04 13.29 11.19
N ASN A 36 -6.81 12.00 11.48
CA ASN A 36 -5.47 11.52 11.78
C ASN A 36 -4.61 11.51 10.52
N PHE A 37 -3.38 12.01 10.63
CA PHE A 37 -2.45 12.07 9.50
C PHE A 37 -2.17 10.70 8.87
N ALA A 38 -2.05 9.63 9.66
CA ALA A 38 -1.80 8.30 9.12
C ALA A 38 -2.99 7.80 8.27
N ASP A 39 -4.23 8.07 8.71
CA ASP A 39 -5.43 7.73 7.94
C ASP A 39 -5.43 8.48 6.59
N VAL A 40 -5.08 9.77 6.61
CA VAL A 40 -5.00 10.63 5.41
C VAL A 40 -3.98 10.08 4.41
N ILE A 41 -2.74 9.85 4.84
CA ILE A 41 -1.69 9.41 3.92
C ILE A 41 -1.92 7.99 3.43
N ASN A 42 -2.45 7.08 4.27
CA ASN A 42 -2.63 5.68 3.88
C ASN A 42 -3.73 5.53 2.84
N GLU A 43 -4.79 6.35 2.90
CA GLU A 43 -5.78 6.45 1.83
C GLU A 43 -5.09 6.88 0.51
N GLN A 44 -4.30 7.95 0.54
CA GLN A 44 -3.63 8.47 -0.66
C GLN A 44 -2.53 7.53 -1.21
N LEU A 45 -1.84 6.79 -0.34
CA LEU A 45 -0.91 5.73 -0.75
C LEU A 45 -1.65 4.59 -1.43
N SER A 46 -2.83 4.21 -0.92
CA SER A 46 -3.67 3.16 -1.50
C SER A 46 -4.27 3.56 -2.86
N GLU A 47 -4.64 4.84 -3.02
CA GLU A 47 -5.11 5.43 -4.28
C GLU A 47 -3.98 5.65 -5.29
N GLY A 48 -2.71 5.64 -4.84
CA GLY A 48 -1.53 5.87 -5.66
C GLY A 48 -1.26 7.34 -6.01
N SER A 49 -2.03 8.26 -5.43
CA SER A 49 -1.84 9.71 -5.55
C SER A 49 -0.64 10.21 -4.74
N LEU A 50 -0.20 9.43 -3.74
CA LEU A 50 1.01 9.67 -2.95
C LEU A 50 1.99 8.49 -3.09
N GLN A 51 3.29 8.78 -3.05
CA GLN A 51 4.34 7.76 -3.03
C GLN A 51 5.02 7.71 -1.64
N ARG A 52 5.45 6.52 -1.20
CA ARG A 52 6.03 6.31 0.15
C ARG A 52 7.23 7.21 0.45
N TYR A 53 8.09 7.50 -0.53
CA TYR A 53 9.27 8.35 -0.34
C TYR A 53 8.91 9.81 0.01
N GLN A 54 7.70 10.26 -0.34
CA GLN A 54 7.23 11.63 -0.05
C GLN A 54 6.77 11.77 1.40
N VAL A 55 6.40 10.67 2.08
CA VAL A 55 5.80 10.72 3.43
C VAL A 55 6.78 11.27 4.47
N ARG A 56 8.08 10.96 4.35
CA ARG A 56 9.09 11.34 5.34
C ARG A 56 9.21 12.86 5.51
N SER A 57 9.19 13.63 4.41
CA SER A 57 9.26 15.10 4.50
C SER A 57 8.00 15.70 5.12
N MET A 58 6.86 15.02 4.94
CA MET A 58 5.56 15.46 5.44
C MET A 58 5.41 15.26 6.94
N LEU A 59 5.97 14.18 7.51
CA LEU A 59 5.92 13.90 8.95
C LEU A 59 6.42 15.08 9.78
N ASN A 60 7.64 15.55 9.52
CA ASN A 60 8.20 16.64 10.32
C ASN A 60 7.51 17.98 10.02
N ALA A 61 7.32 18.30 8.73
CA ALA A 61 6.75 19.57 8.32
C ALA A 61 5.30 19.75 8.81
N LEU A 62 4.51 18.67 8.84
CA LEU A 62 3.12 18.73 9.28
C LEU A 62 3.00 18.48 10.77
N LEU A 63 3.43 17.32 11.28
CA LEU A 63 3.14 16.95 12.66
C LEU A 63 3.89 17.86 13.64
N VAL A 64 5.18 18.09 13.42
CA VAL A 64 6.02 18.84 14.36
C VAL A 64 5.89 20.34 14.13
N GLU A 65 6.30 20.81 12.95
CA GLU A 65 6.40 22.26 12.68
C GLU A 65 5.03 22.94 12.60
N LYS A 66 4.06 22.32 11.92
CA LYS A 66 2.74 22.95 11.68
C LYS A 66 1.75 22.70 12.81
N PHE A 67 1.71 21.50 13.37
CA PHE A 67 0.69 21.09 14.36
C PHE A 67 1.23 20.88 15.78
N GLY A 68 2.53 21.06 16.02
CA GLY A 68 3.11 21.04 17.37
C GLY A 68 3.00 19.69 18.07
N TYR A 69 3.07 18.58 17.35
CA TYR A 69 3.07 17.25 17.95
C TYR A 69 4.35 17.05 18.77
N ALA A 70 4.21 16.55 19.99
CA ALA A 70 5.32 15.97 20.72
C ALA A 70 5.74 14.65 20.06
N PHE A 71 7.03 14.31 20.08
CA PHE A 71 7.50 13.07 19.50
C PHE A 71 8.69 12.48 20.24
N ARG A 72 8.87 11.16 20.11
CA ARG A 72 10.05 10.46 20.62
C ARG A 72 10.39 9.28 19.73
N SER A 73 11.65 9.19 19.33
CA SER A 73 12.23 8.01 18.69
C SER A 73 12.65 6.98 19.72
N HIS A 74 12.52 5.71 19.37
CA HIS A 74 12.87 4.58 20.23
C HIS A 74 13.14 3.35 19.38
N ASN A 75 14.27 2.69 19.60
CA ASN A 75 14.50 1.35 19.07
C ASN A 75 13.71 0.35 19.91
N MET A 76 13.05 -0.60 19.25
CA MET A 76 12.24 -1.61 19.90
C MET A 76 13.10 -2.50 20.82
N ASN A 77 12.73 -2.62 22.10
CA ASN A 77 13.48 -3.44 23.07
C ASN A 77 13.12 -4.94 22.96
N VAL A 78 11.89 -5.21 22.53
CA VAL A 78 11.32 -6.56 22.37
C VAL A 78 10.40 -6.53 21.15
N ALA A 79 10.22 -7.71 20.55
CA ALA A 79 9.27 -7.84 19.45
C ALA A 79 7.83 -7.66 19.94
N VAL A 80 6.98 -7.03 19.12
CA VAL A 80 5.54 -6.89 19.35
C VAL A 80 4.80 -7.58 18.22
N GLU A 81 4.09 -8.66 18.57
CA GLU A 81 3.41 -9.56 17.63
C GLU A 81 1.93 -9.21 17.41
N SER A 82 1.30 -8.49 18.36
CA SER A 82 -0.12 -8.11 18.30
C SER A 82 -0.34 -6.68 18.80
N ALA A 83 -1.31 -6.02 18.19
CA ALA A 83 -1.73 -4.67 18.53
C ALA A 83 -2.99 -4.59 19.39
N ASP A 84 -3.67 -5.72 19.69
CA ASP A 84 -5.03 -5.71 20.26
C ASP A 84 -5.11 -4.93 21.57
N LYS A 85 -4.13 -5.15 22.46
CA LYS A 85 -4.04 -4.45 23.75
C LYS A 85 -3.73 -2.97 23.58
N ILE A 86 -2.95 -2.62 22.55
CA ILE A 86 -2.59 -1.24 22.24
C ILE A 86 -3.83 -0.50 21.74
N VAL A 87 -4.49 -1.05 20.72
CA VAL A 87 -5.73 -0.50 20.16
C VAL A 87 -6.79 -0.32 21.25
N ALA A 88 -7.01 -1.34 22.08
CA ALA A 88 -7.97 -1.30 23.18
C ALA A 88 -7.65 -0.21 24.21
N ALA A 89 -6.38 -0.07 24.61
CA ALA A 89 -5.97 0.94 25.58
C ALA A 89 -6.13 2.37 25.03
N LEU A 90 -5.85 2.57 23.75
CA LEU A 90 -5.91 3.88 23.10
C LEU A 90 -7.31 4.28 22.64
N ALA A 91 -8.27 3.36 22.63
CA ALA A 91 -9.63 3.59 22.14
C ALA A 91 -10.35 4.77 22.83
N LYS A 92 -10.05 5.01 24.12
CA LYS A 92 -10.67 6.09 24.90
C LYS A 92 -9.95 7.43 24.79
N TRP A 93 -8.74 7.47 24.24
CA TRP A 93 -7.86 8.65 24.29
C TRP A 93 -8.18 9.69 23.20
N GLY A 94 -9.46 9.97 22.94
CA GLY A 94 -9.87 10.77 21.78
C GLY A 94 -9.37 12.22 21.73
N ARG A 95 -8.83 12.78 22.82
CA ARG A 95 -8.19 14.11 22.82
C ARG A 95 -6.73 14.09 22.35
N ILE A 96 -6.10 12.92 22.29
CA ILE A 96 -4.76 12.74 21.73
C ILE A 96 -4.88 12.16 20.33
N GLN A 97 -4.11 12.66 19.37
CA GLN A 97 -3.89 11.99 18.09
C GLN A 97 -2.52 11.33 18.13
N PHE A 98 -2.49 10.02 17.90
CA PHE A 98 -1.22 9.32 17.73
C PHE A 98 -0.95 9.04 16.26
N VAL A 99 0.30 9.23 15.88
CA VAL A 99 0.84 8.73 14.61
C VAL A 99 2.11 7.97 14.95
N VAL A 100 2.24 6.77 14.41
CA VAL A 100 3.42 5.93 14.61
C VAL A 100 4.13 5.79 13.28
N ALA A 101 5.41 6.15 13.24
CA ALA A 101 6.31 5.94 12.12
C ALA A 101 7.27 4.79 12.45
N TYR A 102 7.11 3.67 11.77
CA TYR A 102 7.92 2.47 11.92
C TYR A 102 8.87 2.33 10.72
N HIS A 103 10.16 2.14 11.00
CA HIS A 103 11.20 2.02 9.99
C HIS A 103 11.57 0.55 9.78
N HIS A 104 10.77 -0.13 8.97
CA HIS A 104 11.00 -1.54 8.63
C HIS A 104 12.20 -1.66 7.65
N PRO A 105 13.17 -2.57 7.86
CA PRO A 105 14.36 -2.72 7.03
C PRO A 105 14.07 -2.97 5.54
N GLN A 106 13.07 -3.80 5.24
CA GLN A 106 12.67 -4.15 3.87
C GLN A 106 11.55 -3.26 3.30
N ALA A 107 10.44 -3.08 4.03
CA ALA A 107 9.29 -2.29 3.57
C ALA A 107 9.52 -0.77 3.63
N GLY A 108 10.56 -0.32 4.34
CA GLY A 108 10.85 1.09 4.54
C GLY A 108 9.95 1.73 5.59
N LEU A 109 9.64 3.01 5.39
CA LEU A 109 8.80 3.78 6.31
C LEU A 109 7.34 3.33 6.20
N ILE A 110 6.80 2.84 7.30
CA ILE A 110 5.38 2.56 7.51
C ILE A 110 4.85 3.58 8.50
N VAL A 111 3.76 4.25 8.17
CA VAL A 111 3.11 5.20 9.08
C VAL A 111 1.70 4.72 9.36
N LEU A 112 1.33 4.61 10.63
CA LEU A 112 0.05 4.05 11.05
C LEU A 112 -0.60 4.85 12.17
N ASN A 113 -1.92 4.80 12.19
CA ASN A 113 -2.75 5.22 13.31
C ASN A 113 -2.88 4.04 14.28
N PRO A 114 -2.31 4.10 15.49
CA PRO A 114 -2.29 2.94 16.38
C PRO A 114 -3.66 2.58 16.97
N ARG A 115 -4.71 3.37 16.71
CA ARG A 115 -6.10 3.04 17.05
C ARG A 115 -6.84 2.28 15.95
N ASP A 116 -6.29 2.24 14.75
CA ASP A 116 -6.89 1.54 13.62
C ASP A 116 -6.21 0.19 13.47
N GLU A 117 -6.91 -0.87 13.89
CA GLU A 117 -6.45 -2.26 13.82
C GLU A 117 -6.00 -2.64 12.40
N SER A 118 -6.69 -2.14 11.37
CA SER A 118 -6.38 -2.48 9.98
C SER A 118 -5.02 -1.97 9.50
N GLN A 119 -4.51 -0.89 10.11
CA GLN A 119 -3.22 -0.30 9.74
C GLN A 119 -2.02 -1.01 10.38
N TRP A 120 -2.25 -1.89 11.36
CA TRP A 120 -1.18 -2.68 11.97
C TRP A 120 -0.72 -3.84 11.09
N ALA A 121 -1.55 -4.30 10.14
CA ALA A 121 -1.27 -5.48 9.33
C ALA A 121 0.01 -5.38 8.50
N GLU A 122 0.39 -4.18 8.04
CA GLU A 122 1.65 -3.97 7.31
C GLU A 122 2.87 -3.83 8.24
N ALA A 123 2.65 -3.42 9.49
CA ALA A 123 3.73 -3.14 10.44
C ALA A 123 4.10 -4.35 11.30
N LEU A 124 3.16 -5.25 11.58
CA LEU A 124 3.40 -6.40 12.44
C LEU A 124 4.15 -7.54 11.70
N PRO A 125 5.07 -8.24 12.40
CA PRO A 125 5.51 -7.97 13.76
C PRO A 125 6.46 -6.76 13.82
N LEU A 126 6.38 -5.96 14.90
CA LEU A 126 7.41 -4.95 15.16
C LEU A 126 8.63 -5.68 15.72
N ALA A 127 9.70 -5.82 14.94
CA ALA A 127 10.87 -6.57 15.37
C ALA A 127 11.73 -5.78 16.36
N LYS A 128 12.47 -6.51 17.20
CA LYS A 128 13.45 -5.93 18.13
C LYS A 128 14.53 -5.15 17.38
N ASP A 129 15.03 -4.09 18.01
CA ASP A 129 16.10 -3.19 17.56
C ASP A 129 15.72 -2.30 16.36
N GLU A 130 14.51 -2.45 15.84
CA GLU A 130 13.99 -1.59 14.77
C GLU A 130 13.48 -0.24 15.30
N LEU A 131 13.58 0.81 14.47
CA LEU A 131 13.26 2.17 14.88
C LEU A 131 11.75 2.44 14.79
N LEU A 132 11.18 2.85 15.93
CA LEU A 132 9.84 3.40 16.03
C LEU A 132 9.91 4.88 16.43
N VAL A 133 9.07 5.71 15.83
CA VAL A 133 8.87 7.09 16.25
C VAL A 133 7.39 7.29 16.51
N VAL A 134 7.06 7.75 17.72
CA VAL A 134 5.69 8.01 18.12
C VAL A 134 5.50 9.51 18.21
N TYR A 135 4.46 10.00 17.55
CA TYR A 135 4.02 11.39 17.58
C TYR A 135 2.68 11.47 18.33
N ALA A 136 2.53 12.47 19.20
CA ALA A 136 1.29 12.77 19.92
C ALA A 136 0.92 14.23 19.72
N GLY A 137 -0.27 14.47 19.19
CA GLY A 137 -0.84 15.80 18.96
C GLY A 137 -2.19 15.96 19.63
N SER A 138 -2.68 17.20 19.65
CA SER A 138 -4.00 17.52 20.19
C SER A 138 -5.10 17.21 19.18
N SER A 139 -6.23 16.69 19.65
CA SER A 139 -7.44 16.50 18.86
C SER A 139 -8.52 17.45 19.36
N GLY A 140 -8.88 18.45 18.55
CA GLY A 140 -9.83 19.50 18.93
C GLY A 140 -9.14 20.60 19.74
N THR A 141 -9.32 20.60 21.07
CA THR A 141 -8.72 21.62 21.93
C THR A 141 -7.23 21.41 22.07
N THR A 142 -6.44 22.48 21.94
CA THR A 142 -5.00 22.48 22.17
C THR A 142 -4.68 22.01 23.59
N LEU A 143 -3.78 21.04 23.70
CA LEU A 143 -3.22 20.53 24.94
C LEU A 143 -1.77 21.01 25.09
N ASP A 144 -1.32 21.11 26.33
CA ASP A 144 0.05 21.52 26.65
C ASP A 144 1.09 20.48 26.20
N ASP A 145 2.28 20.94 25.82
CA ASP A 145 3.40 20.09 25.38
C ASP A 145 3.79 19.01 26.41
N SER A 146 3.64 19.32 27.70
CA SER A 146 3.91 18.37 28.79
C SER A 146 2.91 17.21 28.80
N VAL A 147 1.64 17.48 28.47
CA VAL A 147 0.58 16.46 28.34
C VAL A 147 0.86 15.59 27.13
N LEU A 148 1.21 16.18 25.99
CA LEU A 148 1.54 15.45 24.76
C LEU A 148 2.79 14.58 24.94
N SER A 149 3.84 15.11 25.55
CA SER A 149 5.06 14.35 25.87
C SER A 149 4.77 13.18 26.82
N SER A 150 3.91 13.42 27.83
CA SER A 150 3.48 12.35 28.74
C SER A 150 2.65 11.27 28.02
N ALA A 151 1.84 11.65 27.03
CA ALA A 151 1.08 10.70 26.21
C ALA A 151 1.99 9.82 25.35
N VAL A 152 3.09 10.37 24.81
CA VAL A 152 4.13 9.58 24.12
C VAL A 152 4.77 8.57 25.07
N ASP A 153 5.16 9.00 26.27
CA ASP A 153 5.76 8.10 27.27
C ASP A 153 4.81 6.96 27.66
N ASP A 154 3.54 7.29 27.86
CA ASP A 154 2.51 6.31 28.21
C ASP A 154 2.19 5.37 27.05
N PHE A 155 2.23 5.83 25.80
CA PHE A 155 2.13 4.96 24.62
C PHE A 155 3.23 3.88 24.65
N TYR A 156 4.49 4.24 24.91
CA TYR A 156 5.57 3.27 24.98
C TYR A 156 5.42 2.29 26.15
N LYS A 157 4.84 2.72 27.29
CA LYS A 157 4.50 1.79 28.38
C LYS A 157 3.48 0.75 27.90
N ILE A 158 2.43 1.18 27.20
CA ILE A 158 1.39 0.30 26.65
C ILE A 158 1.96 -0.64 25.58
N LEU A 159 2.81 -0.12 24.69
CA LEU A 159 3.51 -0.90 23.65
C LEU A 159 4.25 -2.11 24.25
N TYR A 160 4.84 -1.92 25.43
CA TYR A 160 5.53 -2.97 26.18
C TYR A 160 4.66 -3.66 27.24
N GLY A 161 3.34 -3.61 27.09
CA GLY A 161 2.39 -4.35 27.90
C GLY A 161 2.20 -3.83 29.33
N LYS A 162 2.72 -2.64 29.66
CA LYS A 162 2.51 -2.02 30.97
C LYS A 162 1.18 -1.26 31.01
N SER A 163 0.49 -1.31 32.15
CA SER A 163 -0.71 -0.51 32.39
C SER A 163 -0.36 0.95 32.69
N VAL A 164 -1.21 1.87 32.23
CA VAL A 164 -1.09 3.30 32.50
C VAL A 164 -2.34 3.77 33.26
N LYS A 165 -2.14 4.70 34.21
CA LYS A 165 -3.25 5.33 34.93
C LYS A 165 -4.08 6.18 33.96
N GLU A 166 -5.40 6.12 34.08
CA GLU A 166 -6.28 6.94 33.26
C GLU A 166 -6.09 8.43 33.58
N LYS A 167 -5.90 9.24 32.53
CA LYS A 167 -5.70 10.69 32.61
C LYS A 167 -6.84 11.36 31.88
N LYS A 168 -7.57 12.24 32.56
CA LYS A 168 -8.79 12.89 32.03
C LYS A 168 -8.50 13.75 30.80
N GLU A 169 -7.28 14.27 30.73
CA GLU A 169 -6.73 15.07 29.65
C GLU A 169 -6.71 14.31 28.32
N TYR A 170 -6.56 12.98 28.37
CA TYR A 170 -6.53 12.14 27.16
C TYR A 170 -7.92 11.80 26.64
N LEU A 171 -8.92 11.78 27.52
CA LEU A 171 -10.23 11.20 27.22
C LEU A 171 -11.07 12.11 26.33
N GLY A 172 -11.70 11.51 25.31
CA GLY A 172 -12.62 12.24 24.44
C GLY A 172 -13.19 11.38 23.31
N PRO A 173 -14.11 11.94 22.52
CA PRO A 173 -14.60 11.28 21.32
C PRO A 173 -13.49 11.12 20.29
N VAL A 174 -13.45 9.98 19.62
CA VAL A 174 -12.49 9.71 18.54
C VAL A 174 -13.14 10.08 17.22
N LYS A 175 -12.55 11.04 16.50
CA LYS A 175 -12.93 11.31 15.11
C LYS A 175 -12.31 10.23 14.22
N ARG A 176 -13.12 9.53 13.45
CA ARG A 176 -12.67 8.59 12.42
C ARG A 176 -12.95 9.17 11.05
N ARG A 177 -12.00 9.02 10.13
CA ARG A 177 -12.25 9.27 8.72
C ARG A 177 -13.13 8.14 8.19
N SER A 178 -14.33 8.47 7.72
CA SER A 178 -15.11 7.50 6.94
C SER A 178 -14.40 7.34 5.60
N ALA A 179 -13.94 6.13 5.27
CA ALA A 179 -13.39 5.84 3.95
C ALA A 179 -14.39 6.35 2.90
N LYS A 180 -13.96 7.27 2.02
CA LYS A 180 -14.82 7.71 0.94
C LYS A 180 -15.06 6.49 0.06
N ARG A 181 -16.29 5.96 0.08
CA ARG A 181 -16.78 5.13 -1.04
C ARG A 181 -16.55 5.96 -2.29
N THR A 182 -15.72 5.46 -3.19
CA THR A 182 -15.45 6.06 -4.49
C THR A 182 -16.81 6.36 -5.12
N THR A 183 -17.20 7.63 -5.09
CA THR A 183 -18.36 8.09 -5.83
C THR A 183 -17.89 8.08 -7.27
N GLU A 184 -18.27 7.04 -8.00
CA GLU A 184 -18.22 7.06 -9.46
C GLU A 184 -18.97 8.31 -9.91
N GLN A 185 -18.23 9.38 -10.20
CA GLN A 185 -18.77 10.47 -10.97
C GLN A 185 -19.10 9.91 -12.34
N PRO A 186 -20.38 9.93 -12.78
CA PRO A 186 -20.73 9.42 -14.07
C PRO A 186 -20.15 10.36 -15.12
N VAL A 187 -19.08 9.93 -15.77
CA VAL A 187 -18.55 10.59 -16.96
C VAL A 187 -19.64 10.48 -18.03
N ALA A 188 -20.28 11.61 -18.33
CA ALA A 188 -21.30 11.74 -19.35
C ALA A 188 -20.75 11.20 -20.69
N LYS A 189 -21.38 10.13 -21.20
CA LYS A 189 -21.11 9.60 -22.53
C LYS A 189 -21.50 10.65 -23.59
N PRO A 190 -20.65 10.93 -24.59
CA PRO A 190 -21.05 11.76 -25.73
C PRO A 190 -22.14 11.08 -26.54
N LYS A 191 -23.23 11.80 -26.81
CA LYS A 191 -24.29 11.43 -27.76
C LYS A 191 -23.68 11.36 -29.17
N VAL A 192 -23.62 10.17 -29.76
CA VAL A 192 -23.50 10.00 -31.22
C VAL A 192 -24.89 9.66 -31.75
N SER A 193 -25.31 10.45 -32.72
CA SER A 193 -26.60 10.43 -33.41
C SER A 193 -26.82 9.15 -34.20
N ALA A 194 -28.01 8.57 -34.01
CA ALA A 194 -28.51 7.45 -34.79
C ALA A 194 -28.94 7.92 -36.19
N LYS A 195 -28.46 7.22 -37.23
CA LYS A 195 -29.12 7.14 -38.54
C LYS A 195 -29.58 5.69 -38.75
N SER A 196 -30.79 5.58 -39.26
CA SER A 196 -31.67 4.42 -39.47
C SER A 196 -31.20 3.46 -40.59
N VAL A 197 -31.17 2.14 -40.34
CA VAL A 197 -32.09 1.03 -40.82
C VAL A 197 -31.84 0.62 -42.31
N PRO A 198 -31.84 -0.69 -42.75
CA PRO A 198 -32.72 -1.78 -42.31
C PRO A 198 -32.16 -3.20 -42.05
N LYS A 199 -33.07 -3.94 -41.38
CA LYS A 199 -33.22 -5.37 -41.06
C LYS A 199 -32.80 -6.39 -42.13
N SER A 200 -32.38 -7.56 -41.64
CA SER A 200 -32.83 -8.86 -42.16
C SER A 200 -33.15 -9.82 -40.99
N ASP A 201 -34.29 -10.48 -41.10
CA ASP A 201 -34.89 -11.43 -40.16
C ASP A 201 -34.17 -12.80 -40.12
N GLY A 202 -34.35 -13.56 -39.03
CA GLY A 202 -34.04 -15.00 -39.00
C GLY A 202 -33.99 -15.66 -37.62
N GLU A 203 -35.14 -16.19 -37.17
CA GLU A 203 -35.43 -17.36 -36.30
C GLU A 203 -34.57 -17.70 -35.06
N LYS A 204 -35.11 -17.75 -33.81
CA LYS A 204 -36.12 -18.62 -33.13
C LYS A 204 -35.55 -19.88 -32.44
N GLY A 205 -35.82 -19.98 -31.13
CA GLY A 205 -35.93 -21.20 -30.32
C GLY A 205 -34.68 -21.51 -29.46
N ALA A 206 -34.76 -21.95 -28.21
CA ALA A 206 -35.84 -22.27 -27.28
C ALA A 206 -35.24 -22.37 -25.85
N ALA A 207 -36.08 -22.31 -24.82
CA ALA A 207 -35.72 -22.24 -23.40
C ALA A 207 -35.88 -23.59 -22.64
N ALA A 208 -35.00 -23.79 -21.64
CA ALA A 208 -35.18 -24.47 -20.33
C ALA A 208 -35.42 -26.01 -20.31
N PRO A 209 -35.17 -26.76 -19.19
CA PRO A 209 -35.08 -26.32 -17.79
C PRO A 209 -33.97 -26.95 -16.90
N ALA A 210 -34.07 -26.64 -15.60
CA ALA A 210 -33.13 -26.78 -14.49
C ALA A 210 -33.15 -28.13 -13.73
N ALA A 211 -32.05 -28.40 -12.99
CA ALA A 211 -31.97 -29.04 -11.66
C ALA A 211 -30.51 -28.82 -11.15
N ALA A 212 -30.21 -27.95 -10.17
CA ALA A 212 -30.44 -28.01 -8.72
C ALA A 212 -29.67 -29.15 -8.03
N GLU A 213 -28.51 -28.83 -7.44
CA GLU A 213 -28.04 -29.41 -6.18
C GLU A 213 -27.12 -28.41 -5.44
N ASP A 214 -27.31 -28.37 -4.12
CA ASP A 214 -26.94 -27.33 -3.17
C ASP A 214 -25.45 -27.00 -3.03
N SER A 215 -25.14 -25.71 -2.90
CA SER A 215 -24.00 -25.22 -2.10
C SER A 215 -24.28 -23.80 -1.64
N VAL A 216 -24.50 -23.66 -0.34
CA VAL A 216 -24.78 -22.42 0.37
C VAL A 216 -23.62 -21.42 0.16
N ILE A 217 -23.83 -20.38 -0.63
CA ILE A 217 -22.89 -19.25 -0.72
C ILE A 217 -23.62 -18.00 -0.22
N ALA A 218 -23.18 -17.51 0.93
CA ALA A 218 -23.52 -16.21 1.45
C ALA A 218 -23.22 -15.15 0.38
N THR A 219 -24.25 -14.43 -0.03
CA THR A 219 -24.18 -13.31 -0.98
C THR A 219 -23.44 -12.14 -0.34
N GLY A 220 -22.12 -12.11 -0.52
CA GLY A 220 -21.29 -10.91 -0.38
C GLY A 220 -21.26 -10.15 -1.72
N PRO A 221 -21.22 -8.80 -1.71
CA PRO A 221 -21.23 -8.00 -2.93
C PRO A 221 -19.98 -8.27 -3.77
N ILE A 222 -20.18 -8.41 -5.08
CA ILE A 222 -19.18 -8.69 -6.12
C ILE A 222 -18.04 -7.65 -6.02
N GLY A 223 -16.87 -8.14 -5.64
CA GLY A 223 -15.76 -7.33 -5.15
C GLY A 223 -14.94 -6.66 -6.24
N SER A 224 -14.49 -5.43 -5.94
CA SER A 224 -13.25 -4.90 -6.49
C SER A 224 -12.12 -5.90 -6.22
N LYS A 225 -11.47 -6.43 -7.27
CA LYS A 225 -10.35 -7.38 -7.14
C LYS A 225 -9.35 -6.87 -6.10
N ARG A 226 -9.10 -7.65 -5.04
CA ARG A 226 -8.09 -7.30 -4.03
C ARG A 226 -6.71 -7.31 -4.68
N ILE A 227 -5.84 -6.37 -4.31
CA ILE A 227 -4.47 -6.30 -4.84
C ILE A 227 -3.50 -6.34 -3.66
N THR A 228 -2.48 -7.18 -3.71
CA THR A 228 -1.43 -7.21 -2.69
C THR A 228 -0.55 -5.96 -2.75
N PRO A 229 0.22 -5.66 -1.70
CA PRO A 229 1.32 -4.71 -1.78
C PRO A 229 2.29 -5.03 -2.92
N ARG A 230 3.10 -4.04 -3.29
CA ARG A 230 4.18 -4.21 -4.27
C ARG A 230 5.40 -4.82 -3.58
N TYR A 231 5.75 -6.03 -3.98
CA TYR A 231 6.93 -6.74 -3.53
C TYR A 231 8.11 -6.44 -4.44
N SER A 232 9.23 -6.03 -3.85
CA SER A 232 10.45 -5.74 -4.58
C SER A 232 11.22 -7.03 -4.86
N VAL A 233 11.53 -7.28 -6.12
CA VAL A 233 12.43 -8.34 -6.57
C VAL A 233 13.68 -7.66 -7.12
N LEU A 234 14.80 -7.80 -6.40
CA LEU A 234 16.08 -7.30 -6.86
C LEU A 234 16.65 -8.19 -7.95
N VAL A 235 17.08 -7.57 -9.05
CA VAL A 235 17.84 -8.26 -10.09
C VAL A 235 19.23 -8.54 -9.58
N THR A 236 19.58 -9.82 -9.43
CA THR A 236 20.87 -10.27 -8.88
C THR A 236 21.77 -10.91 -9.93
N ASN A 237 21.25 -11.17 -11.13
CA ASN A 237 22.08 -11.57 -12.27
C ASN A 237 22.92 -10.37 -12.75
N GLU A 238 24.21 -10.59 -13.03
CA GLU A 238 25.12 -9.53 -13.51
C GLU A 238 24.66 -8.96 -14.84
N LEU A 239 24.21 -9.83 -15.74
CA LEU A 239 23.59 -9.48 -17.01
C LEU A 239 22.13 -9.91 -16.99
N PHE A 240 21.21 -8.97 -16.85
CA PHE A 240 19.79 -9.25 -17.04
C PHE A 240 19.50 -9.36 -18.54
N HIS A 241 19.14 -10.56 -19.00
CA HIS A 241 18.93 -10.83 -20.42
C HIS A 241 17.60 -11.54 -20.68
N ASN A 242 17.34 -11.87 -21.95
CA ASN A 242 16.06 -12.45 -22.38
C ASN A 242 15.67 -13.73 -21.61
N GLY A 243 16.65 -14.52 -21.16
CA GLY A 243 16.42 -15.73 -20.38
C GLY A 243 15.74 -15.46 -19.04
N ASN A 244 16.11 -14.38 -18.34
CA ASN A 244 15.45 -13.97 -17.10
C ASN A 244 13.99 -13.56 -17.35
N VAL A 245 13.73 -12.86 -18.45
CA VAL A 245 12.39 -12.45 -18.85
C VAL A 245 11.51 -13.66 -19.20
N GLU A 246 12.05 -14.63 -19.94
CA GLU A 246 11.36 -15.89 -20.25
C GLU A 246 11.09 -16.73 -18.99
N ALA A 247 12.04 -16.78 -18.05
CA ALA A 247 11.86 -17.44 -16.76
C ALA A 247 10.67 -16.81 -16.00
N TRP A 248 10.62 -15.48 -15.91
CA TRP A 248 9.50 -14.77 -15.28
C TRP A 248 8.16 -15.01 -15.98
N LYS A 249 8.13 -15.04 -17.32
CA LYS A 249 6.91 -15.41 -18.05
C LYS A 249 6.41 -16.80 -17.64
N LYS A 250 7.29 -17.80 -17.62
CA LYS A 250 6.93 -19.18 -17.25
C LYS A 250 6.48 -19.30 -15.79
N ILE A 251 7.11 -18.57 -14.87
CA ILE A 251 6.70 -18.51 -13.45
C ILE A 251 5.30 -17.89 -13.32
N ILE A 252 5.07 -16.75 -13.96
CA ILE A 252 3.78 -16.04 -13.93
C ILE A 252 2.68 -16.88 -14.59
N GLN A 253 3.00 -17.55 -15.69
CA GLN A 253 2.08 -18.45 -16.38
C GLN A 253 1.69 -19.64 -15.50
N SER A 254 2.66 -20.26 -14.81
CA SER A 254 2.41 -21.34 -13.85
C SER A 254 1.47 -20.88 -12.72
N TYR A 255 1.74 -19.70 -12.14
CA TYR A 255 0.92 -19.12 -11.09
C TYR A 255 -0.53 -18.84 -11.54
N ARG A 256 -0.70 -18.18 -12.69
CA ARG A 256 -2.02 -17.91 -13.29
C ARG A 256 -2.76 -19.20 -13.67
N GLY A 257 -2.03 -20.23 -14.09
CA GLY A 257 -2.60 -21.53 -14.42
C GLY A 257 -3.15 -22.26 -13.19
N LYS A 258 -2.42 -22.21 -12.06
CA LYS A 258 -2.86 -22.84 -10.81
C LYS A 258 -4.00 -22.08 -10.13
N TYR A 259 -3.92 -20.75 -10.07
CA TYR A 259 -4.90 -19.91 -9.39
C TYR A 259 -5.73 -19.10 -10.37
N ALA A 260 -6.82 -19.72 -10.83
CA ALA A 260 -7.77 -19.05 -11.72
C ALA A 260 -8.31 -17.75 -11.10
N GLY A 261 -8.30 -16.67 -11.87
CA GLY A 261 -8.77 -15.36 -11.43
C GLY A 261 -7.71 -14.49 -10.73
N LEU A 262 -6.54 -15.05 -10.39
CA LEU A 262 -5.40 -14.27 -9.94
C LEU A 262 -4.57 -13.79 -11.13
N ASP A 263 -4.08 -12.56 -11.03
CA ASP A 263 -3.21 -11.95 -12.01
C ASP A 263 -1.94 -11.40 -11.33
N VAL A 264 -0.80 -11.50 -12.01
CA VAL A 264 0.46 -10.91 -11.55
C VAL A 264 0.68 -9.62 -12.31
N LEU A 265 0.75 -8.54 -11.54
CA LEU A 265 1.00 -7.20 -12.01
C LEU A 265 2.49 -6.87 -11.81
N ILE A 266 3.08 -6.15 -12.77
CA ILE A 266 4.51 -5.84 -12.78
C ILE A 266 4.67 -4.33 -12.93
N TRP A 267 5.59 -3.75 -12.15
CA TRP A 267 5.95 -2.34 -12.23
C TRP A 267 7.46 -2.14 -12.32
N TYR A 268 7.84 -1.15 -13.10
CA TYR A 268 9.22 -0.69 -13.24
C TYR A 268 9.24 0.84 -13.17
N GLU A 269 10.09 1.41 -12.31
CA GLU A 269 10.12 2.86 -12.04
C GLU A 269 8.73 3.45 -11.72
N ASN A 270 7.90 2.66 -11.04
CA ASN A 270 6.50 2.97 -10.68
C ASN A 270 5.50 3.02 -11.84
N GLU A 271 5.92 2.70 -13.07
CA GLU A 271 5.00 2.50 -14.19
C GLU A 271 4.57 1.04 -14.28
N ARG A 272 3.26 0.82 -14.42
CA ARG A 272 2.73 -0.53 -14.69
C ARG A 272 3.16 -0.93 -16.09
N ILE A 273 3.86 -2.06 -16.21
CA ILE A 273 4.21 -2.63 -17.50
C ILE A 273 3.27 -3.79 -17.81
N ASN A 274 2.60 -3.69 -18.96
CA ASN A 274 1.68 -4.73 -19.44
C ASN A 274 2.41 -5.80 -20.26
N ASP A 275 3.52 -5.42 -20.88
CA ASP A 275 4.41 -6.33 -21.60
C ASP A 275 5.75 -6.44 -20.88
N ILE A 276 6.00 -7.60 -20.27
CA ILE A 276 7.24 -7.87 -19.55
C ILE A 276 8.48 -7.82 -20.45
N ASN A 277 8.32 -8.02 -21.76
CA ASN A 277 9.41 -7.86 -22.72
C ASN A 277 9.95 -6.43 -22.77
N ALA A 278 9.15 -5.44 -22.37
CA ALA A 278 9.60 -4.06 -22.31
C ALA A 278 10.73 -3.82 -21.29
N LEU A 279 10.97 -4.76 -20.36
CA LEU A 279 12.11 -4.74 -19.43
C LEU A 279 13.44 -5.06 -20.12
N PHE A 280 13.40 -5.74 -21.27
CA PHE A 280 14.60 -6.19 -21.99
C PHE A 280 15.22 -5.11 -22.91
N LYS A 281 14.65 -3.90 -22.96
CA LYS A 281 15.27 -2.81 -23.75
C LYS A 281 16.68 -2.51 -23.22
N TRP A 282 17.66 -2.49 -24.12
CA TRP A 282 19.09 -2.39 -23.80
C TRP A 282 19.37 -1.25 -22.80
N GLY A 283 19.92 -1.59 -21.64
CA GLY A 283 20.30 -0.65 -20.58
C GLY A 283 19.23 -0.31 -19.53
N LYS A 284 17.98 -0.78 -19.68
CA LYS A 284 16.88 -0.45 -18.77
C LYS A 284 16.98 -1.17 -17.42
N VAL A 285 17.28 -2.46 -17.42
CA VAL A 285 17.39 -3.26 -16.17
C VAL A 285 18.81 -3.74 -15.98
N LYS A 286 19.39 -3.46 -14.81
CA LYS A 286 20.76 -3.81 -14.42
C LYS A 286 20.78 -4.58 -13.11
N HIS A 287 21.92 -5.20 -12.77
CA HIS A 287 22.16 -5.71 -11.43
C HIS A 287 21.81 -4.67 -10.36
N GLY A 288 21.10 -5.10 -9.31
CA GLY A 288 20.60 -4.27 -8.22
C GLY A 288 19.30 -3.52 -8.52
N THR A 289 18.78 -3.58 -9.76
CA THR A 289 17.54 -2.89 -10.11
C THR A 289 16.35 -3.59 -9.45
N PRO A 290 15.49 -2.88 -8.69
CA PRO A 290 14.27 -3.44 -8.15
C PRO A 290 13.17 -3.48 -9.22
N ILE A 291 12.56 -4.64 -9.42
CA ILE A 291 11.32 -4.81 -10.17
C ILE A 291 10.20 -5.13 -9.18
N MET A 292 9.09 -4.42 -9.26
CA MET A 292 8.01 -4.56 -8.30
C MET A 292 6.91 -5.46 -8.84
N PHE A 293 6.35 -6.33 -7.99
CA PHE A 293 5.29 -7.27 -8.35
C PHE A 293 4.15 -7.24 -7.32
N SER A 294 2.93 -7.53 -7.75
CA SER A 294 1.75 -7.67 -6.88
C SER A 294 0.80 -8.67 -7.53
N VAL A 295 -0.05 -9.26 -6.71
CA VAL A 295 -1.09 -10.17 -7.15
C VAL A 295 -2.43 -9.47 -7.04
N ALA A 296 -3.24 -9.53 -8.08
CA ALA A 296 -4.59 -9.00 -8.13
C ALA A 296 -5.61 -10.13 -8.31
N GLY A 297 -6.66 -10.16 -7.49
CA GLY A 297 -7.73 -11.14 -7.57
C GLY A 297 -8.32 -11.45 -6.19
N ASP A 298 -9.26 -12.38 -6.16
CA ASP A 298 -9.90 -12.82 -4.94
C ASP A 298 -9.22 -14.06 -4.37
N ALA A 299 -9.20 -14.23 -3.04
CA ALA A 299 -8.59 -15.37 -2.35
C ALA A 299 -7.11 -15.63 -2.74
N ILE A 300 -6.29 -14.59 -2.69
CA ILE A 300 -4.86 -14.61 -3.02
C ILE A 300 -4.09 -15.63 -2.15
N LYS A 301 -3.26 -16.48 -2.78
CA LYS A 301 -2.48 -17.57 -2.15
C LYS A 301 -1.04 -17.63 -2.69
N ASP A 302 -0.16 -18.29 -1.96
CA ASP A 302 1.22 -18.64 -2.37
C ASP A 302 2.08 -17.49 -2.89
N VAL A 303 1.80 -16.28 -2.41
CA VAL A 303 2.53 -15.05 -2.78
C VAL A 303 3.99 -15.13 -2.38
N SER A 304 4.31 -15.70 -1.21
CA SER A 304 5.70 -15.90 -0.77
C SER A 304 6.47 -16.87 -1.68
N LYS A 305 5.80 -17.91 -2.19
CA LYS A 305 6.38 -18.86 -3.15
C LYS A 305 6.60 -18.19 -4.51
N LEU A 306 5.65 -17.37 -4.95
CA LEU A 306 5.78 -16.54 -6.15
C LEU A 306 6.94 -15.55 -6.06
N GLN A 307 7.08 -14.82 -4.95
CA GLN A 307 8.21 -13.92 -4.72
C GLN A 307 9.54 -14.65 -4.80
N ARG A 308 9.65 -15.84 -4.18
CA ARG A 308 10.85 -16.65 -4.23
C ARG A 308 11.22 -17.05 -5.65
N TYR A 309 10.27 -17.56 -6.44
CA TYR A 309 10.55 -17.93 -7.83
C TYR A 309 10.86 -16.73 -8.72
N LEU A 310 10.19 -15.59 -8.52
CA LEU A 310 10.55 -14.35 -9.21
C LEU A 310 11.97 -13.90 -8.85
N PHE A 311 12.39 -14.01 -7.59
CA PHE A 311 13.77 -13.75 -7.18
C PHE A 311 14.76 -14.70 -7.86
N GLU A 312 14.49 -16.00 -7.86
CA GLU A 312 15.33 -16.99 -8.54
C GLU A 312 15.39 -16.75 -10.06
N GLY A 313 14.29 -16.36 -10.69
CA GLY A 313 14.22 -15.97 -12.11
C GLY A 313 14.99 -14.68 -12.44
N ALA A 314 15.24 -13.82 -11.45
CA ALA A 314 16.05 -12.60 -11.58
C ALA A 314 17.54 -12.83 -11.31
N SER A 315 17.93 -14.06 -10.98
CA SER A 315 19.27 -14.47 -10.57
C SER A 315 19.93 -15.32 -11.66
N PRO A 316 21.22 -15.72 -11.50
CA PRO A 316 21.86 -16.70 -12.37
C PRO A 316 21.16 -18.07 -12.43
N ARG A 317 20.25 -18.36 -11.49
CA ARG A 317 19.49 -19.62 -11.45
C ARG A 317 18.31 -19.67 -12.42
N PHE A 318 18.05 -18.62 -13.20
CA PHE A 318 16.85 -18.52 -14.06
C PHE A 318 16.65 -19.72 -15.02
N GLU A 319 17.73 -20.42 -15.39
CA GLU A 319 17.71 -21.58 -16.29
C GLU A 319 16.84 -22.73 -15.78
N VAL A 320 16.67 -22.85 -14.44
CA VAL A 320 15.74 -23.83 -13.81
C VAL A 320 14.27 -23.51 -14.07
N PHE A 321 13.95 -22.44 -14.78
CA PHE A 321 12.60 -22.16 -15.26
C PHE A 321 12.50 -22.24 -16.77
N LEU A 322 13.60 -22.55 -17.48
CA LEU A 322 13.59 -22.60 -18.94
C LEU A 322 13.39 -23.99 -19.51
N HIS A 323 13.52 -25.05 -18.71
CA HIS A 323 13.27 -26.42 -19.15
C HIS A 323 11.79 -26.68 -19.50
N GLY A 324 11.56 -27.62 -20.42
CA GLY A 324 10.23 -27.93 -20.98
C GLY A 324 9.95 -27.21 -22.31
N SER A 325 9.06 -27.77 -23.13
CA SER A 325 8.64 -27.19 -24.40
C SER A 325 7.99 -25.81 -24.20
N VAL A 326 8.06 -24.95 -25.22
CA VAL A 326 7.52 -23.57 -25.19
C VAL A 326 6.04 -23.54 -24.81
N ASP A 327 5.27 -24.57 -25.19
CA ASP A 327 3.83 -24.66 -24.96
C ASP A 327 3.43 -25.31 -23.61
N ARG A 328 4.41 -25.78 -22.82
CA ARG A 328 4.13 -26.46 -21.56
C ARG A 328 4.25 -25.50 -20.37
N VAL A 329 3.12 -25.29 -19.69
CA VAL A 329 3.09 -24.60 -18.39
C VAL A 329 3.87 -25.42 -17.37
N LEU A 330 4.80 -24.78 -16.66
CA LEU A 330 5.54 -25.42 -15.57
C LEU A 330 4.60 -25.73 -14.40
N ASP A 331 4.83 -26.85 -13.72
CA ASP A 331 4.11 -27.21 -12.50
C ASP A 331 4.87 -26.72 -11.28
N LEU A 332 4.84 -25.40 -11.03
CA LEU A 332 5.52 -24.75 -9.91
C LEU A 332 4.59 -24.50 -8.71
N PHE A 333 3.28 -24.46 -8.93
CA PHE A 333 2.26 -24.07 -7.94
C PHE A 333 1.17 -25.12 -7.81
#